data_AF-A0A7C1B8X5-F1
#
_entry.id   AF-A0A7C1B8X5-F1
#
_cell.length_a   1.000
_cell.length_b   1.000
_cell.length_c   1.000
_cell.angle_alpha   90.00
_cell.angle_beta   90.00
_cell.angle_gamma   90.00
#
_symmetry.space_group_name_H-M   'P 1'
#
loop_
_entity.id
_entity.type
_entity.pdbx_description
1 polymer ?
#
loop_
_entity_poly.entity_id
_entity_poly.type
_entity_poly.pdbx_seq_one_letter_code
_entity_poly.pdbx_strand_id
1 'polypeptide(L)' 'MDLMYFISVIEGNLGKKAKINMLPMQPGDVEATWADATELEHAVGYHPRTTIEDGVGYFIEWYKEYYGI' A
#
# COMPACT_ATOMS: atom_id res chain seq x y z
N MET A 1 -6.96 -5.08 4.44
CA MET A 1 -6.55 -4.87 3.05
C MET A 1 -5.91 -6.15 2.55
N ASP A 2 -6.18 -6.56 1.32
CA ASP A 2 -5.61 -7.79 0.75
C ASP A 2 -4.24 -7.53 0.11
N LEU A 3 -3.28 -8.45 0.35
CA LEU A 3 -1.91 -8.34 -0.18
C LEU A 3 -1.87 -8.43 -1.71
N MET A 4 -2.69 -9.30 -2.30
CA MET A 4 -2.70 -9.50 -3.75
C MET A 4 -3.27 -8.27 -4.47
N TYR A 5 -4.26 -7.61 -3.87
CA TYR A 5 -4.74 -6.31 -4.34
C TYR A 5 -3.61 -5.27 -4.40
N PHE A 6 -2.85 -5.12 -3.32
CA PHE A 6 -1.74 -4.16 -3.26
C PHE A 6 -0.68 -4.43 -4.34
N ILE A 7 -0.31 -5.70 -4.54
CA ILE A 7 0.61 -6.11 -5.61
C ILE A 7 0.02 -5.74 -6.98
N SER A 8 -1.27 -5.99 -7.23
CA SER A 8 -1.91 -5.67 -8.51
C SER A 8 -1.87 -4.18 -8.86
N VAL A 9 -2.00 -3.30 -7.85
CA VAL A 9 -1.91 -1.84 -8.04
C VAL A 9 -0.49 -1.45 -8.46
N ILE A 10 0.54 -2.04 -7.84
CA ILE A 10 1.94 -1.83 -8.23
C ILE A 10 2.18 -2.32 -9.66
N GLU A 11 1.72 -3.53 -10.00
CA GLU A 11 1.86 -4.09 -11.35
C GLU A 11 1.22 -3.21 -12.41
N GLY A 12 0.04 -2.65 -12.12
CA GLY A 12 -0.67 -1.71 -13.00
C GLY A 12 0.13 -0.43 -13.24
N ASN A 13 0.67 0.18 -12.18
CA ASN A 13 1.48 1.40 -12.27
C ASN A 13 2.83 1.17 -12.98
N LEU A 14 3.41 -0.03 -12.88
CA LEU A 14 4.69 -0.36 -13.52
C LEU A 14 4.52 -0.97 -14.93
N GLY A 15 3.29 -1.36 -15.31
CA GLY A 15 3.02 -2.08 -16.55
C GLY A 15 3.72 -3.43 -16.64
N LYS A 16 4.05 -4.05 -15.50
CA LYS A 16 4.87 -5.27 -15.40
C LYS A 16 4.33 -6.20 -14.33
N LYS A 17 4.30 -7.50 -14.63
CA LYS A 17 3.92 -8.55 -13.68
C LYS A 17 5.05 -8.88 -12.73
N ALA A 18 4.71 -8.99 -11.44
CA ALA A 18 5.63 -9.42 -10.40
C ALA A 18 5.87 -10.93 -10.52
N LYS A 19 7.12 -11.36 -10.28
CA LYS A 19 7.44 -12.76 -10.08
C LYS A 19 7.24 -13.09 -8.61
N ILE A 20 6.06 -13.59 -8.26
CA ILE A 20 5.68 -13.85 -6.87
C ILE A 20 6.23 -15.21 -6.42
N ASN A 21 6.95 -15.22 -5.32
CA ASN A 21 7.37 -16.43 -4.62
C ASN A 21 6.66 -16.47 -3.26
N MET A 22 5.62 -17.30 -3.13
CA MET A 22 4.84 -17.41 -1.90
C MET A 22 5.64 -18.14 -0.83
N LEU A 23 5.89 -17.45 0.28
CA LEU A 23 6.60 -18.00 1.44
C LEU A 23 5.61 -18.26 2.59
N PRO A 24 5.96 -19.12 3.55
CA PRO A 24 5.20 -19.25 4.80
C PRO A 24 5.10 -17.90 5.54
N MET A 25 4.06 -17.76 6.36
CA MET A 25 3.89 -16.60 7.23
C MET A 25 5.12 -16.41 8.12
N GLN A 26 5.61 -15.17 8.21
CA GLN A 26 6.78 -14.92 9.04
C GLN A 26 6.37 -14.90 10.52
N PRO A 27 7.26 -15.29 11.46
CA PRO A 27 6.91 -15.39 12.88
C PRO A 27 6.42 -14.08 13.54
N GLY A 28 6.65 -12.93 12.91
CA GLY A 28 6.20 -11.62 13.38
C GLY A 28 4.97 -11.05 12.65
N ASP A 29 4.46 -11.74 11.63
CA ASP A 29 3.29 -11.28 10.90
C ASP A 29 2.01 -11.59 11.68
N VAL A 30 1.04 -10.69 11.57
CA VAL A 30 -0.34 -10.91 12.00
C VAL A 30 -1.21 -11.07 10.77
N GLU A 31 -2.23 -11.94 10.82
CA GLU A 31 -3.07 -12.26 9.66
C GLU A 31 -3.74 -11.02 9.05
N ALA A 32 -4.25 -10.12 9.90
CA ALA A 32 -4.77 -8.82 9.48
C ALA A 32 -4.75 -7.84 10.66
N THR A 33 -4.36 -6.60 10.38
CA THR A 33 -4.47 -5.49 11.33
C THR A 33 -4.79 -4.20 10.59
N TRP A 34 -5.54 -3.32 11.24
CA TRP A 34 -5.85 -1.98 10.75
C TRP A 34 -6.12 -1.06 11.94
N ALA A 35 -5.89 0.24 11.74
CA ALA A 35 -6.22 1.25 12.73
C ALA A 35 -7.71 1.62 12.62
N ASP A 36 -8.39 1.73 13.76
CA ASP A 36 -9.66 2.45 13.87
C ASP A 36 -9.35 3.93 14.13
N ALA A 37 -9.73 4.79 13.20
CA ALA A 37 -9.48 6.23 13.26
C ALA A 37 -10.71 7.03 13.71
N THR A 38 -11.81 6.39 14.10
CA THR A 38 -13.10 7.05 14.40
C THR A 38 -12.96 8.10 15.49
N GLU A 39 -12.26 7.80 16.58
CA GLU A 39 -12.07 8.76 17.68
C GLU A 39 -11.24 9.97 17.27
N LEU A 40 -10.17 9.74 16.49
CA LEU A 40 -9.33 10.80 15.95
C LEU A 40 -10.14 11.70 15.00
N GLU A 41 -10.91 11.09 14.11
CA GLU A 41 -11.77 11.81 13.17
C GLU A 41 -12.78 12.70 13.92
N HIS A 42 -13.44 12.19 14.95
CA HIS A 42 -14.35 12.99 15.78
C HIS A 42 -13.64 14.12 16.53
N ALA A 43 -12.40 13.90 16.99
CA ALA A 43 -11.67 14.88 17.79
C ALA A 43 -11.11 16.04 16.96
N VAL A 44 -10.63 15.77 15.74
CA VAL A 44 -9.92 16.78 14.92
C VAL A 44 -10.54 17.05 13.55
N GLY A 45 -11.59 16.33 13.17
CA GLY A 45 -12.27 16.47 11.87
C GLY A 45 -11.44 16.01 10.68
N TYR A 46 -10.41 15.19 10.92
CA TYR A 46 -9.51 14.69 9.87
C TYR A 46 -9.83 13.24 9.51
N HIS A 47 -9.91 12.97 8.20
CA HIS A 47 -10.01 11.63 7.64
C HIS A 47 -9.00 11.47 6.49
N PRO A 48 -8.20 10.41 6.42
CA PRO A 48 -7.30 10.16 5.30
C PRO A 48 -8.08 10.02 3.97
N ARG A 49 -7.70 10.79 2.95
CA ARG A 49 -8.39 10.80 1.65
C ARG A 49 -7.62 10.14 0.51
N THR A 50 -6.34 9.87 0.74
CA THR A 50 -5.46 9.23 -0.24
C THR A 50 -5.86 7.78 -0.40
N THR A 51 -6.22 7.39 -1.62
CA THR A 51 -6.51 5.99 -1.95
C THR A 51 -5.21 5.18 -2.03
N ILE A 52 -5.33 3.84 -2.08
CA ILE A 52 -4.14 2.98 -2.24
C ILE A 52 -3.52 3.21 -3.62
N GLU A 53 -4.35 3.39 -4.64
CA GLU A 53 -3.96 3.65 -6.02
C GLU A 53 -3.16 4.94 -6.12
N ASP A 54 -3.66 6.02 -5.50
CA ASP A 54 -2.97 7.31 -5.47
C ASP A 54 -1.65 7.20 -4.71
N GLY A 55 -1.69 6.63 -3.50
CA GLY A 55 -0.50 6.51 -2.63
C GLY A 55 0.61 5.67 -3.25
N VAL A 56 0.27 4.53 -3.86
CA VAL A 56 1.22 3.67 -4.58
C VAL A 56 1.76 4.39 -5.83
N GLY A 57 0.91 5.08 -6.57
CA GLY A 57 1.31 5.87 -7.74
C GLY A 57 2.35 6.93 -7.37
N TYR A 58 2.04 7.77 -6.38
CA TYR A 58 2.96 8.82 -5.89
C TYR A 58 4.27 8.23 -5.38
N PHE A 59 4.24 7.11 -4.68
CA PHE A 59 5.45 6.44 -4.21
C PHE A 59 6.33 5.96 -5.38
N ILE A 60 5.73 5.36 -6.42
CA ILE A 60 6.46 4.89 -7.60
C ILE A 60 7.09 6.06 -8.36
N GLU A 61 6.35 7.17 -8.52
CA GLU A 61 6.87 8.39 -9.14
C GLU A 61 8.08 8.93 -8.39
N TRP A 62 7.95 9.10 -7.07
CA TRP A 62 9.05 9.51 -6.20
C TRP A 62 10.25 8.56 -6.31
N TYR A 63 10.01 7.25 -6.30
CA TYR A 63 11.08 6.25 -6.40
C TYR A 63 11.84 6.39 -7.72
N LYS A 64 11.14 6.54 -8.84
CA LYS A 64 11.76 6.72 -10.16
C LYS A 64 12.60 7.99 -10.22
N GLU A 65 12.06 9.10 -9.72
CA GLU A 65 12.77 10.38 -9.65
C GLU A 65 14.02 10.27 -8.80
N TYR A 66 13.91 9.68 -7.61
CA TYR A 66 15.01 9.55 -6.66
C TYR A 66 16.16 8.69 -7.20
N TYR A 67 15.86 7.60 -7.91
CA TYR A 67 16.87 6.70 -8.49
C TYR A 67 17.23 7.02 -9.95
N GLY A 68 16.55 7.98 -10.60
CA GLY A 68 16.81 8.39 -11.98
C GLY A 68 16.50 7.31 -13.03
N ILE A 69 15.42 6.55 -12.85
CA ILE A 69 15.02 5.43 -13.73
C ILE A 69 13.70 5.65 -14.48
#